data_AF-A0A1E7LNY2-F1
#
_entry.id   AF-A0A1E7LNY2-F1
#
_cell.length_a   1.000
_cell.length_b   1.000
_cell.length_c   1.000
_cell.angle_alpha   90.00
_cell.angle_beta   90.00
_cell.angle_gamma   90.00
#
_symmetry.space_group_name_H-M   'P 1'
#
loop_
_entity.id
_entity.type
_entity.pdbx_description
1 polymer ?
#
loop_
_entity_poly.entity_id
_entity_poly.type
_entity_poly.pdbx_seq_one_letter_code
_entity_poly.pdbx_strand_id
1 'polypeptide(L)'
;EPGGHVPAPGDALPRLLRALGETRAVGGAADARTLADALWLAASGVLGEGTGPASRPPWEASEEPEPEEPERSGADALPGPAPGAVATTTSTALSVRHRPGSGTTVRGVPLSLGRADPLPDALAFGRAIQPFRRPWLRGGRSELDVEATVEHYARGGPLVPLFRPAPEPWFEVVVLVDASLSMGVWEETTRAVTRLLTALGGFRAVHTWHLEWQGTDPLVRDHHGREVRGDRVPHHGSGALGRRLVLVFSDCAARGWHTPAPWLLLRDWAHRVPVALVDPLPPRLWRRSALNLPAVRVTGSRVGAHNGTLRFALPRRLGTEAGQASAGGTSAGDGTAGGQGASARAASPGPWTALPVVSCTPHLLGAWA
;
A
#
# COMPACT_ATOMS: atom_id res chain seq x y z
N GLU A 1 -28.39 39.35 28.80
CA GLU A 1 -27.94 38.52 27.67
C GLU A 1 -27.63 39.41 26.48
N PRO A 2 -26.39 39.45 25.96
CA PRO A 2 -26.14 40.05 24.66
C PRO A 2 -26.15 38.97 23.59
N GLY A 3 -26.93 39.19 22.53
CA GLY A 3 -27.04 38.31 21.37
C GLY A 3 -25.69 38.07 20.69
N GLY A 4 -25.32 36.80 20.57
CA GLY A 4 -24.18 36.37 19.78
C GLY A 4 -24.44 36.68 18.31
N HIS A 5 -23.71 37.65 17.77
CA HIS A 5 -23.69 37.95 16.36
C HIS A 5 -23.08 36.74 15.62
N VAL A 6 -23.92 35.94 14.96
CA VAL A 6 -23.46 34.85 14.08
C VAL A 6 -22.79 35.51 12.88
N PRO A 7 -21.48 35.33 12.67
CA PRO A 7 -20.78 36.12 11.69
C PRO A 7 -20.95 35.54 10.28
N ALA A 8 -21.07 36.44 9.30
CA ALA A 8 -21.38 36.11 7.91
C ALA A 8 -20.28 35.24 7.25
N PRO A 9 -20.65 34.40 6.25
CA PRO A 9 -19.72 33.47 5.57
C PRO A 9 -18.61 34.13 4.74
N GLY A 10 -18.58 35.46 4.62
CA GLY A 10 -17.50 36.21 3.95
C GLY A 10 -16.25 36.45 4.81
N ASP A 11 -16.28 36.09 6.10
CA ASP A 11 -15.26 36.49 7.08
C ASP A 11 -14.10 35.48 7.26
N ALA A 12 -14.12 34.33 6.58
CA ALA A 12 -13.12 33.28 6.77
C ALA A 12 -11.71 33.73 6.37
N LEU A 13 -11.58 34.43 5.24
CA LEU A 13 -10.31 34.96 4.75
C LEU A 13 -9.76 36.11 5.63
N PRO A 14 -10.55 37.14 6.00
CA PRO A 14 -10.11 38.16 6.96
C PRO A 14 -9.63 37.58 8.30
N ARG A 15 -10.30 36.54 8.83
CA ARG A 15 -9.89 35.87 10.07
C ARG A 15 -8.60 35.08 9.93
N LEU A 16 -8.43 34.34 8.84
CA LEU A 16 -7.18 33.63 8.57
C LEU A 16 -6.00 34.60 8.44
N LEU A 17 -6.19 35.70 7.72
CA LEU A 17 -5.16 36.74 7.58
C LEU A 17 -4.81 37.39 8.93
N ARG A 18 -5.80 37.60 9.81
CA ARG A 18 -5.57 38.10 11.18
C ARG A 18 -4.77 37.11 12.03
N ALA A 19 -5.15 35.83 12.02
CA ALA A 19 -4.46 34.76 12.74
C ALA A 19 -3.02 34.54 12.23
N LEU A 20 -2.79 34.67 10.92
CA LEU A 20 -1.44 34.62 10.33
C LEU A 20 -0.58 35.85 10.69
N GLY A 21 -1.21 37.02 10.84
CA GLY A 21 -0.56 38.23 11.35
C GLY A 21 -0.12 38.11 12.81
N GLU A 22 -0.97 37.52 13.66
CA GLU A 22 -0.70 37.29 15.09
C GLU A 22 0.35 36.19 15.33
N THR A 23 0.35 35.13 14.52
CA THR A 23 1.34 34.05 14.61
C THR A 23 2.73 34.43 14.08
N ARG A 24 2.85 35.49 13.27
CA ARG A 24 4.17 36.04 12.91
C ARG A 24 4.92 36.64 14.12
N ALA A 25 4.20 36.95 15.21
CA ALA A 25 4.79 37.34 16.49
C ALA A 25 5.26 36.15 17.35
N VAL A 26 4.88 34.91 17.01
CA VAL A 26 5.24 33.67 17.72
C VAL A 26 5.79 32.68 16.70
N GLY A 27 7.12 32.71 16.50
CA GLY A 27 7.83 32.08 15.38
C GLY A 27 7.59 30.59 15.12
N GLY A 28 6.49 30.25 14.46
CA GLY A 28 6.24 28.95 13.83
C GLY A 28 6.24 29.08 12.30
N ALA A 29 7.20 28.46 11.63
CA ALA A 29 7.29 28.47 10.16
C ALA A 29 6.28 27.46 9.57
N ALA A 30 5.08 27.92 9.22
CA ALA A 30 4.21 27.18 8.31
C ALA A 30 4.85 27.13 6.91
N ASP A 31 4.91 25.95 6.31
CA ASP A 31 5.41 25.77 4.94
C ASP A 31 4.55 26.56 3.94
N ALA A 32 5.18 27.14 2.92
CA ALA A 32 4.54 28.02 1.93
C ALA A 32 3.35 27.36 1.24
N ARG A 33 3.41 26.03 1.06
CA ARG A 33 2.32 25.25 0.46
C ARG A 33 1.11 25.14 1.40
N THR A 34 1.33 24.95 2.68
CA THR A 34 0.26 24.94 3.70
C THR A 34 -0.42 26.30 3.81
N LEU A 35 0.35 27.39 3.69
CA LEU A 35 -0.20 28.74 3.65
C LEU A 35 -1.05 28.98 2.39
N ALA A 36 -0.58 28.52 1.23
CA ALA A 36 -1.34 28.63 -0.02
C ALA A 36 -2.66 27.84 0.04
N ASP A 37 -2.62 26.60 0.54
CA ASP A 37 -3.82 25.76 0.69
C ASP A 37 -4.80 26.36 1.69
N ALA A 38 -4.33 26.89 2.83
CA ALA A 38 -5.17 27.54 3.82
C ALA A 38 -5.84 28.81 3.26
N LEU A 39 -5.10 29.64 2.52
CA LEU A 39 -5.66 30.83 1.86
C LEU A 39 -6.69 30.44 0.80
N TRP A 40 -6.40 29.42 0.00
CA TRP A 40 -7.33 28.92 -1.02
C TRP A 40 -8.61 28.35 -0.39
N LEU A 41 -8.50 27.59 0.71
CA LEU A 41 -9.65 27.06 1.44
C LEU A 41 -10.49 28.15 2.12
N ALA A 42 -9.84 29.17 2.69
CA ALA A 42 -10.53 30.30 3.30
C ALA A 42 -11.23 31.19 2.24
N ALA A 43 -10.61 31.35 1.07
CA ALA A 43 -11.20 32.09 -0.05
C ALA A 43 -12.33 31.33 -0.75
N SER A 44 -12.31 29.99 -0.74
CA SER A 44 -13.34 29.16 -1.38
C SER A 44 -14.64 29.02 -0.57
N GLY A 45 -14.67 29.51 0.68
CA GLY A 45 -15.89 29.53 1.51
C GLY A 45 -16.35 28.14 2.00
N VAL A 46 -15.55 27.09 1.81
CA VAL A 46 -15.88 25.69 2.16
C VAL A 46 -15.89 25.47 3.69
N LEU A 47 -15.30 26.38 4.47
CA LEU A 47 -15.29 26.34 5.92
C LEU A 47 -16.49 27.09 6.51
N GLY A 48 -17.69 26.59 6.24
CA GLY A 48 -18.94 27.06 6.84
C GLY A 48 -19.73 25.91 7.46
N GLU A 49 -19.65 25.80 8.79
CA GLU A 49 -20.54 25.06 9.70
C GLU A 49 -20.60 23.53 9.57
N GLY A 50 -19.86 22.86 10.45
CA GLY A 50 -20.29 21.57 11.00
C GLY A 50 -21.27 21.81 12.14
N THR A 51 -22.58 21.67 11.91
CA THR A 51 -23.57 21.38 12.96
C THR A 51 -24.85 20.80 12.33
N GLY A 52 -25.22 19.56 12.69
CA GLY A 52 -26.55 18.97 12.42
C GLY A 52 -26.56 17.71 11.55
N PRO A 53 -27.39 16.69 11.87
CA PRO A 53 -27.29 15.35 11.32
C PRO A 53 -27.66 15.30 9.83
N ALA A 54 -26.92 14.50 9.06
CA ALA A 54 -27.19 14.25 7.66
C ALA A 54 -28.59 13.64 7.47
N SER A 55 -29.52 14.44 6.96
CA SER A 55 -30.77 13.94 6.40
C SER A 55 -30.45 13.10 5.16
N ARG A 56 -30.59 11.79 5.31
CA ARG A 56 -30.52 10.79 4.23
C ARG A 56 -31.60 11.12 3.19
N PRO A 57 -31.30 11.25 1.89
CA PRO A 57 -32.34 11.40 0.89
C PRO A 57 -33.17 10.09 0.82
N PRO A 58 -34.47 10.18 0.50
CA PRO A 58 -35.28 8.98 0.26
C PRO A 58 -34.69 8.21 -0.90
N TRP A 59 -34.46 6.92 -0.70
CA TRP A 59 -34.30 5.99 -1.79
C TRP A 59 -35.69 5.80 -2.39
N GLU A 60 -35.92 6.34 -3.59
CA GLU A 60 -37.04 5.87 -4.39
C GLU A 60 -36.66 4.50 -4.91
N ALA A 61 -37.46 3.49 -4.52
CA ALA A 61 -37.42 2.16 -5.08
C ALA A 61 -37.66 2.27 -6.60
N SER A 62 -36.59 2.16 -7.38
CA SER A 62 -36.70 1.89 -8.80
C SER A 62 -36.85 0.39 -8.95
N GLU A 63 -38.00 -0.03 -9.47
CA GLU A 63 -38.32 -1.40 -9.85
C GLU A 63 -37.24 -1.96 -10.78
N GLU A 64 -36.82 -3.17 -10.43
CA GLU A 64 -35.89 -4.03 -11.15
C GLU A 64 -36.60 -4.60 -12.38
N PRO A 65 -36.14 -4.35 -13.62
CA PRO A 65 -36.65 -5.09 -14.77
C PRO A 65 -35.99 -6.47 -14.84
N GLU A 66 -36.83 -7.50 -14.95
CA GLU A 66 -36.47 -8.91 -15.15
C GLU A 66 -35.49 -9.12 -16.32
N PRO A 67 -34.62 -10.15 -16.25
CA PRO A 67 -33.70 -10.49 -17.33
C PRO A 67 -34.38 -11.36 -18.40
N GLU A 68 -34.49 -10.85 -19.64
CA GLU A 68 -34.77 -11.67 -20.82
C GLU A 68 -33.49 -12.39 -21.29
N GLU A 69 -33.61 -13.70 -21.57
CA GLU A 69 -32.55 -14.57 -22.11
C GLU A 69 -32.12 -14.17 -23.54
N PRO A 70 -30.84 -14.27 -23.91
CA PRO A 70 -30.41 -14.04 -25.28
C PRO A 70 -30.48 -15.34 -26.11
N GLU A 71 -31.34 -15.34 -27.13
CA GLU A 71 -31.26 -16.30 -28.24
C GLU A 71 -29.96 -16.12 -29.04
N ARG A 72 -29.34 -17.25 -29.39
CA ARG A 72 -28.17 -17.34 -30.26
C ARG A 72 -28.57 -17.35 -31.74
N SER A 73 -27.97 -16.47 -32.53
CA SER A 73 -27.54 -16.65 -33.95
C SER A 73 -27.03 -15.29 -34.44
N GLY A 74 -25.96 -15.04 -35.19
CA GLY A 74 -24.99 -15.83 -35.93
C GLY A 74 -24.34 -14.87 -36.96
N ALA A 75 -23.00 -14.90 -37.06
CA ALA A 75 -22.14 -14.44 -38.17
C ALA A 75 -22.00 -12.93 -38.58
N ASP A 76 -20.72 -12.52 -38.55
CA ASP A 76 -19.98 -11.58 -39.44
C ASP A 76 -20.50 -10.16 -39.76
N ALA A 77 -19.83 -9.16 -39.19
CA ALA A 77 -19.17 -8.08 -39.95
C ALA A 77 -18.31 -7.20 -39.03
N LEU A 78 -17.02 -7.03 -39.36
CA LEU A 78 -16.13 -6.02 -38.78
C LEU A 78 -16.62 -4.60 -39.17
N PRO A 79 -16.81 -3.65 -38.23
CA PRO A 79 -17.00 -2.26 -38.60
C PRO A 79 -15.64 -1.56 -38.70
N GLY A 80 -15.33 -1.01 -39.87
CA GLY A 80 -14.20 -0.11 -40.09
C GLY A 80 -14.35 1.23 -39.34
N PRO A 81 -13.28 2.04 -39.26
CA PRO A 81 -13.28 3.26 -38.46
C PRO A 81 -14.11 4.37 -39.12
N ALA A 82 -15.20 4.76 -38.48
CA ALA A 82 -15.98 5.93 -38.88
C ALA A 82 -15.24 7.23 -38.46
N PRO A 83 -15.16 8.26 -39.33
CA PRO A 83 -14.46 9.49 -39.03
C PRO A 83 -15.29 10.41 -38.12
N GLY A 84 -14.63 10.93 -37.07
CA GLY A 84 -14.88 12.24 -36.48
C GLY A 84 -16.32 12.55 -36.04
N ALA A 85 -16.84 11.84 -35.04
CA ALA A 85 -17.94 12.36 -34.25
C ALA A 85 -17.42 13.52 -33.38
N VAL A 86 -17.66 14.76 -33.82
CA VAL A 86 -17.52 15.94 -32.97
C VAL A 86 -18.48 15.76 -31.81
N ALA A 87 -17.95 15.42 -30.64
CA ALA A 87 -18.74 15.36 -29.43
C ALA A 87 -19.25 16.77 -29.13
N THR A 88 -20.52 17.03 -29.42
CA THR A 88 -21.23 18.20 -28.93
C THR A 88 -21.22 18.11 -27.41
N THR A 89 -20.31 18.82 -26.77
CA THR A 89 -20.27 18.95 -25.32
C THR A 89 -21.51 19.72 -24.88
N THR A 90 -22.55 18.99 -24.50
CA THR A 90 -23.70 19.56 -23.81
C THR A 90 -23.19 20.17 -22.51
N SER A 91 -23.27 21.50 -22.41
CA SER A 91 -22.94 22.25 -21.19
C SER A 91 -23.90 21.83 -20.08
N THR A 92 -23.52 20.84 -19.27
CA THR A 92 -24.24 20.48 -18.06
C THR A 92 -23.97 21.53 -16.99
N ALA A 93 -25.01 22.26 -16.59
CA ALA A 93 -24.94 23.18 -15.48
C ALA A 93 -24.72 22.39 -14.18
N LEU A 94 -23.49 22.39 -13.67
CA LEU A 94 -23.18 21.86 -12.35
C LEU A 94 -23.61 22.88 -11.30
N SER A 95 -24.64 22.56 -10.52
CA SER A 95 -25.01 23.32 -9.33
C SER A 95 -24.04 23.01 -8.21
N VAL A 96 -23.07 23.90 -7.99
CA VAL A 96 -22.34 23.94 -6.73
C VAL A 96 -23.37 24.28 -5.65
N ARG A 97 -23.49 23.44 -4.62
CA ARG A 97 -24.34 23.75 -3.46
C ARG A 97 -23.79 24.97 -2.74
N HIS A 98 -24.16 26.15 -3.20
CA HIS A 98 -24.18 27.33 -2.37
C HIS A 98 -25.43 27.26 -1.48
N ARG A 99 -25.33 27.82 -0.27
CA ARG A 99 -26.42 27.90 0.73
C ARG A 99 -27.78 28.15 0.05
N PRO A 100 -28.89 27.50 0.46
CA PRO A 100 -30.20 27.76 -0.13
C PRO A 100 -30.49 29.27 -0.07
N GLY A 101 -30.69 29.90 -1.24
CA GLY A 101 -30.96 31.35 -1.35
C GLY A 101 -29.85 32.23 -1.94
N SER A 102 -28.64 31.71 -2.17
CA SER A 102 -27.59 32.45 -2.91
C SER A 102 -27.80 32.24 -4.41
N GLY A 103 -28.59 33.11 -5.05
CA GLY A 103 -28.90 33.08 -6.49
C GLY A 103 -27.72 33.44 -7.42
N THR A 104 -26.49 33.20 -6.99
CA THR A 104 -25.27 33.54 -7.73
C THR A 104 -24.90 32.38 -8.63
N THR A 105 -25.26 32.47 -9.92
CA THR A 105 -24.80 31.54 -10.94
C THR A 105 -23.44 31.99 -11.45
N VAL A 106 -22.41 31.18 -11.25
CA VAL A 106 -21.07 31.41 -11.83
C VAL A 106 -20.97 30.62 -13.12
N ARG A 107 -20.63 31.28 -14.22
CA ARG A 107 -20.41 30.63 -15.52
C ARG A 107 -19.10 29.85 -15.46
N GLY A 108 -19.18 28.54 -15.34
CA GLY A 108 -18.05 27.63 -15.46
C GLY A 108 -17.79 27.24 -16.92
N VAL A 109 -16.53 26.96 -17.24
CA VAL A 109 -16.15 26.25 -18.49
C VAL A 109 -15.84 24.81 -18.09
N PRO A 110 -16.43 23.79 -18.75
CA PRO A 110 -16.06 22.41 -18.48
C PRO A 110 -14.59 22.23 -18.85
N LEU A 111 -13.77 21.90 -17.85
CA LEU A 111 -12.37 21.52 -18.04
C LEU A 111 -12.27 20.01 -17.92
N SER A 112 -11.95 19.34 -19.02
CA SER A 112 -11.53 17.94 -18.98
C SER A 112 -10.09 17.90 -18.45
N LEU A 113 -9.96 17.77 -17.13
CA LEU A 113 -8.68 17.36 -16.56
C LEU A 113 -8.45 15.91 -17.01
N GLY A 114 -7.38 15.67 -17.77
CA GLY A 114 -6.98 14.32 -18.12
C GLY A 114 -6.85 13.47 -16.86
N ARG A 115 -7.19 12.18 -16.95
CA ARG A 115 -6.98 11.26 -15.84
C ARG A 115 -5.49 11.27 -15.49
N ALA A 116 -5.18 11.52 -14.22
CA ALA A 116 -3.81 11.46 -13.74
C ALA A 116 -3.25 10.05 -13.98
N ASP A 117 -1.98 9.95 -14.39
CA ASP A 117 -1.31 8.65 -14.49
C ASP A 117 -1.38 7.96 -13.12
N PRO A 118 -1.92 6.73 -13.03
CA PRO A 118 -2.00 6.00 -11.77
C PRO A 118 -0.63 5.67 -11.16
N LEU A 119 0.45 5.76 -11.95
CA LEU A 119 1.83 5.58 -11.51
C LEU A 119 2.77 6.57 -12.22
N PRO A 120 2.77 7.86 -11.83
CA PRO A 120 3.47 8.92 -12.56
C PRO A 120 5.00 8.72 -12.65
N ASP A 121 5.58 7.94 -11.74
CA ASP A 121 7.03 7.64 -11.67
C ASP A 121 7.38 6.19 -12.05
N ALA A 122 6.65 5.58 -13.00
CA ALA A 122 6.81 4.18 -13.38
C ALA A 122 8.27 3.78 -13.73
N LEU A 123 9.03 4.65 -14.41
CA LEU A 123 10.44 4.38 -14.74
C LEU A 123 11.32 4.31 -13.49
N ALA A 124 11.14 5.24 -12.55
CA ALA A 124 11.91 5.25 -11.32
C ALA A 124 11.52 4.05 -10.44
N PHE A 125 10.25 3.66 -10.44
CA PHE A 125 9.78 2.43 -9.80
C PHE A 125 10.44 1.18 -10.41
N GLY A 126 10.56 1.11 -11.74
CA GLY A 126 11.26 0.04 -12.43
C GLY A 126 12.76 -0.01 -12.12
N ARG A 127 13.40 1.14 -11.87
CA ARG A 127 14.79 1.20 -11.37
C ARG A 127 14.91 0.70 -9.93
N ALA A 128 13.95 1.04 -9.08
CA ALA A 128 13.90 0.60 -7.69
C ALA A 128 13.77 -0.93 -7.54
N ILE A 129 13.21 -1.61 -8.55
CA ILE A 129 13.07 -3.08 -8.58
C ILE A 129 14.32 -3.78 -9.11
N GLN A 130 15.27 -3.08 -9.71
CA GLN A 130 16.49 -3.69 -10.28
C GLN A 130 17.22 -4.63 -9.32
N PRO A 131 17.34 -4.37 -8.01
CA PRO A 131 18.00 -5.30 -7.08
C PRO A 131 17.35 -6.70 -7.07
N PHE A 132 16.04 -6.80 -7.28
CA PHE A 132 15.33 -8.08 -7.35
C PHE A 132 15.58 -8.86 -8.65
N ARG A 133 16.11 -8.22 -9.71
CA ARG A 133 16.39 -8.85 -11.01
C ARG A 133 17.67 -9.69 -11.02
N ARG A 134 18.42 -9.74 -9.91
CA ARG A 134 19.64 -10.54 -9.82
C ARG A 134 19.29 -12.01 -10.12
N PRO A 135 20.00 -12.68 -11.06
CA PRO A 135 19.69 -14.06 -11.41
C PRO A 135 20.09 -15.00 -10.28
N TRP A 136 19.26 -16.02 -10.06
CA TRP A 136 19.59 -17.17 -9.23
C TRP A 136 20.20 -18.26 -10.12
N LEU A 137 21.52 -18.45 -9.98
CA LEU A 137 22.31 -19.31 -10.87
C LEU A 137 22.04 -20.82 -10.71
N ARG A 138 21.38 -21.23 -9.62
CA ARG A 138 21.01 -22.64 -9.36
C ARG A 138 19.50 -22.81 -9.45
N GLY A 139 18.93 -22.45 -10.60
CA GLY A 139 17.49 -22.57 -10.84
C GLY A 139 16.99 -24.02 -10.76
N GLY A 140 15.68 -24.18 -10.62
CA GLY A 140 15.05 -25.50 -10.55
C GLY A 140 14.95 -26.24 -11.89
N ARG A 141 15.17 -25.52 -13.00
CA ARG A 141 15.20 -26.09 -14.36
C ARG A 141 16.63 -26.39 -14.76
N SER A 142 16.80 -27.43 -15.57
CA SER A 142 18.10 -27.76 -16.17
C SER A 142 18.07 -27.40 -17.66
N GLU A 143 19.18 -26.87 -18.18
CA GLU A 143 19.41 -26.65 -19.60
C GLU A 143 20.51 -27.58 -20.11
N LEU A 144 20.45 -27.92 -21.40
CA LEU A 144 21.48 -28.71 -22.07
C LEU A 144 22.77 -27.89 -22.10
N ASP A 145 23.83 -28.44 -21.51
CA ASP A 145 25.18 -27.91 -21.62
C ASP A 145 25.81 -28.45 -22.89
N VAL A 146 25.62 -27.71 -23.99
CA VAL A 146 26.13 -28.09 -25.32
C VAL A 146 27.64 -28.23 -25.29
N GLU A 147 28.35 -27.32 -24.61
CA GLU A 147 29.81 -27.33 -24.54
C GLU A 147 30.31 -28.57 -23.79
N ALA A 148 29.74 -28.85 -22.61
CA ALA A 148 30.11 -30.05 -21.84
C ALA A 148 29.77 -31.33 -22.60
N THR A 149 28.66 -31.35 -23.33
CA THR A 149 28.24 -32.49 -24.17
C THR A 149 29.23 -32.70 -25.31
N VAL A 150 29.62 -31.64 -26.02
CA VAL A 150 30.60 -31.69 -27.13
C VAL A 150 31.96 -32.13 -26.60
N GLU A 151 32.43 -31.58 -25.49
CA GLU A 151 33.72 -31.92 -24.91
C GLU A 151 33.76 -33.37 -24.41
N HIS A 152 32.66 -33.86 -23.82
CA HIS A 152 32.54 -35.27 -23.40
C HIS A 152 32.67 -36.21 -24.59
N TYR A 153 31.99 -35.90 -25.70
CA TYR A 153 32.07 -36.67 -26.93
C TYR A 153 33.47 -36.57 -27.57
N ALA A 154 34.04 -35.38 -27.65
CA ALA A 154 35.35 -35.13 -28.25
C ALA A 154 36.49 -35.87 -27.52
N ARG A 155 36.38 -36.08 -26.20
CA ARG A 155 37.33 -36.86 -25.40
C ARG A 155 37.17 -38.38 -25.53
N GLY A 156 36.29 -38.85 -26.42
CA GLY A 156 36.04 -40.28 -26.66
C GLY A 156 34.94 -40.89 -25.79
N GLY A 157 34.14 -40.07 -25.10
CA GLY A 157 32.93 -40.51 -24.41
C GLY A 157 31.76 -40.76 -25.38
N PRO A 158 30.72 -41.52 -24.96
CA PRO A 158 29.50 -41.66 -25.75
C PRO A 158 28.76 -40.33 -25.90
N LEU A 159 28.03 -40.13 -27.00
CA LEU A 159 27.22 -38.92 -27.20
C LEU A 159 26.00 -38.93 -26.26
N VAL A 160 26.15 -38.32 -25.09
CA VAL A 160 25.12 -38.23 -24.05
C VAL A 160 24.90 -36.76 -23.66
N PRO A 161 23.65 -36.26 -23.65
CA PRO A 161 23.38 -34.88 -23.26
C PRO A 161 23.71 -34.63 -21.79
N LEU A 162 24.61 -33.69 -21.53
CA LEU A 162 24.95 -33.22 -20.19
C LEU A 162 24.14 -31.96 -19.86
N PHE A 163 23.66 -31.85 -18.62
CA PHE A 163 22.78 -30.76 -18.20
C PHE A 163 23.37 -29.95 -17.05
N ARG A 164 23.06 -28.65 -17.03
CA ARG A 164 23.41 -27.74 -15.93
C ARG A 164 22.17 -26.98 -15.44
N PRO A 165 22.14 -26.49 -14.18
CA PRO A 165 21.07 -25.62 -13.72
C PRO A 165 20.96 -24.36 -14.58
N ALA A 166 19.75 -24.07 -15.08
CA ALA A 166 19.47 -22.85 -15.82
C ALA A 166 19.29 -21.68 -14.85
N PRO A 167 19.91 -20.50 -15.09
CA PRO A 167 19.63 -19.30 -14.31
C PRO A 167 18.15 -18.90 -14.41
N GLU A 168 17.54 -18.54 -13.28
CA GLU A 168 16.17 -18.02 -13.25
C GLU A 168 16.09 -16.73 -12.40
N PRO A 169 15.04 -15.89 -12.55
CA PRO A 169 14.83 -14.77 -11.65
C PRO A 169 14.76 -15.24 -10.19
N TRP A 170 15.35 -14.47 -9.26
CA TRP A 170 15.55 -14.93 -7.89
C TRP A 170 14.23 -15.14 -7.14
N PHE A 171 13.35 -14.14 -7.16
CA PHE A 171 12.13 -14.15 -6.36
C PHE A 171 10.88 -14.45 -7.17
N GLU A 172 9.94 -15.12 -6.53
CA GLU A 172 8.53 -15.03 -6.85
C GLU A 172 7.89 -13.96 -5.95
N VAL A 173 6.95 -13.16 -6.46
CA VAL A 173 6.25 -12.15 -5.66
C VAL A 173 4.76 -12.46 -5.58
N VAL A 174 4.23 -12.39 -4.36
CA VAL A 174 2.79 -12.37 -4.08
C VAL A 174 2.42 -10.94 -3.74
N VAL A 175 1.56 -10.34 -4.55
CA VAL A 175 0.93 -9.05 -4.32
C VAL A 175 -0.40 -9.33 -3.61
N LEU A 176 -0.43 -9.17 -2.29
CA LEU A 176 -1.65 -9.31 -1.49
C LEU A 176 -2.37 -7.96 -1.44
N VAL A 177 -3.51 -7.84 -2.10
CA VAL A 177 -4.29 -6.60 -2.20
C VAL A 177 -5.41 -6.61 -1.18
N ASP A 178 -5.45 -5.62 -0.30
CA ASP A 178 -6.60 -5.38 0.57
C ASP A 178 -7.83 -5.01 -0.26
N ALA A 179 -8.91 -5.76 -0.06
CA ALA A 179 -10.19 -5.62 -0.75
C ALA A 179 -11.20 -4.75 0.03
N SER A 180 -10.73 -3.94 0.97
CA SER A 180 -11.57 -2.98 1.70
C SER A 180 -12.09 -1.84 0.82
N LEU A 181 -13.20 -1.20 1.24
CA LEU A 181 -13.84 -0.13 0.47
C LEU A 181 -12.91 1.08 0.21
N SER A 182 -12.02 1.40 1.15
CA SER A 182 -11.09 2.51 0.99
C SER A 182 -10.05 2.26 -0.10
N MET A 183 -9.76 0.99 -0.39
CA MET A 183 -8.87 0.57 -1.48
C MET A 183 -9.48 0.75 -2.88
N GLY A 184 -10.79 1.02 -2.99
CA GLY A 184 -11.43 1.29 -4.29
C GLY A 184 -10.83 2.51 -5.02
N VAL A 185 -10.42 3.54 -4.28
CA VAL A 185 -9.74 4.73 -4.86
C VAL A 185 -8.33 4.37 -5.37
N TRP A 186 -7.73 3.31 -4.84
CA TRP A 186 -6.36 2.87 -5.13
C TRP A 186 -6.29 1.67 -6.08
N GLU A 187 -7.43 1.21 -6.61
CA GLU A 187 -7.49 0.05 -7.49
C GLU A 187 -6.62 0.24 -8.74
N GLU A 188 -6.71 1.41 -9.38
CA GLU A 188 -5.95 1.69 -10.60
C GLU A 188 -4.44 1.73 -10.34
N THR A 189 -4.01 2.35 -9.23
CA THR A 189 -2.61 2.38 -8.79
C THR A 189 -2.10 0.98 -8.49
N THR A 190 -2.85 0.19 -7.73
CA THR A 190 -2.48 -1.19 -7.39
C THR A 190 -2.34 -2.05 -8.65
N ARG A 191 -3.31 -1.95 -9.58
CA ARG A 191 -3.27 -2.65 -10.86
C ARG A 191 -2.08 -2.19 -11.71
N ALA A 192 -1.78 -0.89 -11.74
CA ALA A 192 -0.63 -0.35 -12.47
C ALA A 192 0.70 -0.89 -11.94
N VAL A 193 0.87 -0.91 -10.61
CA VAL A 193 2.07 -1.46 -9.97
C VAL A 193 2.21 -2.97 -10.24
N THR A 194 1.13 -3.74 -10.09
CA THR A 194 1.15 -5.19 -10.40
C THR A 194 1.52 -5.44 -11.86
N ARG A 195 0.94 -4.69 -12.81
CA ARG A 195 1.31 -4.79 -14.23
C ARG A 195 2.79 -4.49 -14.46
N LEU A 196 3.31 -3.46 -13.79
CA LEU A 196 4.72 -3.08 -13.90
C LEU A 196 5.64 -4.18 -13.34
N LEU A 197 5.32 -4.75 -12.18
CA LEU A 197 6.08 -5.88 -11.61
C LEU A 197 6.15 -7.07 -12.57
N THR A 198 5.03 -7.38 -13.24
CA THR A 198 4.96 -8.44 -14.26
C THR A 198 5.79 -8.08 -15.50
N ALA A 199 5.64 -6.86 -16.02
CA ALA A 199 6.30 -6.42 -17.25
C ALA A 199 7.83 -6.31 -17.12
N LEU A 200 8.34 -6.00 -15.93
CA LEU A 200 9.79 -5.86 -15.69
C LEU A 200 10.55 -7.19 -15.73
N GLY A 201 9.85 -8.33 -15.64
CA GLY A 201 10.46 -9.67 -15.70
C GLY A 201 11.50 -9.94 -14.61
N GLY A 202 11.48 -9.17 -13.51
CA GLY A 202 12.41 -9.32 -12.39
C GLY A 202 12.05 -10.45 -11.44
N PHE A 203 10.83 -10.97 -11.56
CA PHE A 203 10.32 -12.05 -10.74
C PHE A 203 10.02 -13.25 -11.60
N ARG A 204 10.23 -14.45 -11.04
CA ARG A 204 9.95 -15.71 -11.72
C ARG A 204 8.45 -15.84 -12.00
N ALA A 205 7.64 -15.40 -11.06
CA ALA A 205 6.21 -15.26 -11.20
C ALA A 205 5.69 -14.13 -10.31
N VAL A 206 4.57 -13.55 -10.73
CA VAL A 206 3.84 -12.49 -10.02
C VAL A 206 2.42 -13.01 -9.81
N HIS A 207 2.03 -13.23 -8.56
CA HIS A 207 0.67 -13.67 -8.21
C HIS A 207 -0.06 -12.55 -7.49
N THR A 208 -1.33 -12.29 -7.88
CA THR A 208 -2.19 -11.35 -7.17
C THR A 208 -3.16 -12.12 -6.30
N TRP A 209 -3.15 -11.81 -5.01
CA TRP A 209 -3.98 -12.41 -3.97
C TRP A 209 -4.80 -11.29 -3.32
N HIS A 210 -5.85 -11.67 -2.60
CA HIS A 210 -6.76 -10.70 -1.97
C HIS A 210 -6.84 -10.92 -0.46
N LEU A 211 -6.79 -9.82 0.29
CA LEU A 211 -7.11 -9.78 1.71
C LEU A 211 -8.51 -9.20 1.85
N GLU A 212 -9.47 -10.07 2.16
CA GLU A 212 -10.86 -9.77 2.43
C GLU A 212 -11.12 -9.71 3.94
N TRP A 213 -12.30 -9.24 4.33
CA TRP A 213 -12.68 -9.06 5.73
C TRP A 213 -13.98 -9.79 6.03
N GLN A 214 -13.95 -10.72 6.99
CA GLN A 214 -15.15 -11.29 7.60
C GLN A 214 -15.41 -10.56 8.92
N GLY A 215 -16.16 -9.46 8.86
CA GLY A 215 -16.25 -8.53 9.99
C GLY A 215 -14.91 -7.85 10.24
N THR A 216 -14.20 -8.23 11.30
CA THR A 216 -12.83 -7.78 11.59
C THR A 216 -11.76 -8.82 11.30
N ASP A 217 -12.15 -10.05 11.02
CA ASP A 217 -11.20 -11.15 10.81
C ASP A 217 -10.67 -11.14 9.37
N PRO A 218 -9.35 -11.26 9.19
CA PRO A 218 -8.74 -11.27 7.86
C PRO A 218 -8.97 -12.62 7.16
N LEU A 219 -9.45 -12.56 5.92
CA LEU A 219 -9.61 -13.71 5.03
C LEU A 219 -8.70 -13.55 3.82
N VAL A 220 -7.76 -14.47 3.62
CA VAL A 220 -6.87 -14.43 2.45
C VAL A 220 -7.41 -15.34 1.35
N ARG A 221 -7.51 -14.81 0.12
CA ARG A 221 -7.76 -15.59 -1.09
C ARG A 221 -6.56 -15.59 -2.01
N ASP A 222 -6.23 -16.76 -2.54
CA ASP A 222 -5.20 -16.89 -3.58
C ASP A 222 -5.68 -16.37 -4.94
N HIS A 223 -4.77 -16.36 -5.91
CA HIS A 223 -5.05 -16.02 -7.31
C HIS A 223 -6.08 -16.91 -8.03
N HIS A 224 -6.55 -18.00 -7.42
CA HIS A 224 -7.65 -18.84 -7.90
C HIS A 224 -8.95 -18.62 -7.11
N GLY A 225 -8.99 -17.62 -6.20
CA GLY A 225 -10.13 -17.32 -5.34
C GLY A 225 -10.30 -18.30 -4.17
N ARG A 226 -9.34 -19.20 -3.92
CA ARG A 226 -9.41 -20.18 -2.85
C ARG A 226 -8.93 -19.57 -1.55
N GLU A 227 -9.62 -19.89 -0.46
CA GLU A 227 -9.22 -19.47 0.86
C GLU A 227 -7.87 -20.08 1.25
N VAL A 228 -6.98 -19.25 1.77
CA VAL A 228 -5.67 -19.63 2.26
C VAL A 228 -5.67 -19.49 3.78
N ARG A 229 -5.43 -20.60 4.46
CA ARG A 229 -5.29 -20.60 5.92
C ARG A 229 -4.09 -19.76 6.34
N GLY A 230 -4.25 -18.98 7.41
CA GLY A 230 -3.23 -18.02 7.86
C GLY A 230 -1.89 -18.64 8.24
N ASP A 231 -1.88 -19.91 8.66
CA ASP A 231 -0.68 -20.68 8.98
C ASP A 231 0.12 -21.09 7.73
N ARG A 232 -0.51 -21.11 6.56
CA ARG A 232 0.15 -21.36 5.28
C ARG A 232 0.66 -20.06 4.73
N VAL A 233 1.91 -19.77 5.07
CA VAL A 233 2.69 -18.89 4.22
C VAL A 233 2.66 -19.50 2.83
N PRO A 234 2.31 -18.71 1.80
CA PRO A 234 2.14 -19.24 0.46
C PRO A 234 3.43 -19.90 -0.02
N HIS A 235 3.47 -21.23 -0.04
CA HIS A 235 4.65 -21.99 -0.47
C HIS A 235 4.21 -22.95 -1.57
N HIS A 236 3.83 -22.43 -2.74
CA HIS A 236 3.71 -23.31 -3.90
C HIS A 236 5.13 -23.64 -4.38
N GLY A 237 5.45 -24.93 -4.28
CA GLY A 237 6.76 -25.55 -4.36
C GLY A 237 7.78 -24.88 -5.30
N SER A 238 8.99 -24.67 -4.77
CA SER A 238 10.27 -24.82 -5.49
C SER A 238 11.44 -24.40 -4.59
N GLY A 239 11.78 -25.29 -3.66
CA GLY A 239 13.05 -25.30 -2.94
C GLY A 239 12.94 -24.99 -1.45
N ALA A 240 13.79 -25.66 -0.66
CA ALA A 240 13.94 -25.53 0.80
C ALA A 240 14.49 -24.16 1.26
N LEU A 241 14.46 -23.14 0.42
CA LEU A 241 15.07 -21.83 0.64
C LEU A 241 14.05 -20.77 0.20
N GLY A 242 13.47 -20.03 1.15
CA GLY A 242 12.41 -19.03 0.93
C GLY A 242 12.76 -17.96 -0.12
N ARG A 243 12.38 -18.21 -1.37
CA ARG A 243 12.54 -17.29 -2.52
C ARG A 243 11.22 -16.65 -2.94
N ARG A 244 10.33 -16.45 -1.97
CA ARG A 244 9.05 -15.75 -2.18
C ARG A 244 9.05 -14.46 -1.39
N LEU A 245 8.57 -13.41 -2.02
CA LEU A 245 8.36 -12.08 -1.48
C LEU A 245 6.86 -11.83 -1.34
N VAL A 246 6.42 -11.23 -0.23
CA VAL A 246 5.03 -10.78 -0.09
C VAL A 246 5.00 -9.25 -0.02
N LEU A 247 4.24 -8.64 -0.93
CA LEU A 247 3.92 -7.22 -0.94
C LEU A 247 2.46 -7.06 -0.60
N VAL A 248 2.16 -6.47 0.55
CA VAL A 248 0.79 -6.23 1.00
C VAL A 248 0.39 -4.81 0.60
N PHE A 249 -0.55 -4.66 -0.33
CA PHE A 249 -1.06 -3.35 -0.73
C PHE A 249 -2.29 -3.01 0.10
N SER A 250 -2.16 -2.03 0.99
CA SER A 250 -3.25 -1.56 1.84
C SER A 250 -2.98 -0.16 2.37
N ASP A 251 -4.02 0.66 2.46
CA ASP A 251 -4.02 1.94 3.18
C ASP A 251 -4.20 1.77 4.71
N CYS A 252 -4.36 0.53 5.17
CA CYS A 252 -4.58 0.12 6.55
C CYS A 252 -5.73 0.86 7.26
N ALA A 253 -6.72 1.36 6.50
CA ALA A 253 -7.81 2.18 7.04
C ALA A 253 -9.05 1.36 7.44
N ALA A 254 -9.19 0.14 6.93
CA ALA A 254 -10.31 -0.74 7.25
C ALA A 254 -10.35 -1.10 8.75
N ARG A 255 -11.56 -1.28 9.30
CA ARG A 255 -11.76 -1.61 10.73
C ARG A 255 -10.98 -2.85 11.18
N GLY A 256 -10.85 -3.85 10.32
CA GLY A 256 -10.10 -5.07 10.63
C GLY A 256 -8.62 -4.82 10.92
N TRP A 257 -7.98 -3.84 10.27
CA TRP A 257 -6.60 -3.43 10.55
C TRP A 257 -6.41 -2.84 11.95
N HIS A 258 -7.46 -2.32 12.58
CA HIS A 258 -7.38 -1.84 13.95
C HIS A 258 -7.45 -2.97 14.99
N THR A 259 -7.56 -4.22 14.55
CA THR A 259 -7.49 -5.41 15.39
C THR A 259 -6.11 -6.09 15.30
N PRO A 260 -5.71 -6.90 16.30
CA PRO A 260 -4.43 -7.63 16.24
C PRO A 260 -4.35 -8.68 15.14
N ALA A 261 -5.47 -9.24 14.69
CA ALA A 261 -5.53 -10.40 13.81
C ALA A 261 -4.71 -10.27 12.51
N PRO A 262 -4.87 -9.22 11.67
CA PRO A 262 -4.07 -9.07 10.46
C PRO A 262 -2.58 -8.88 10.76
N TRP A 263 -2.22 -8.21 11.85
CA TRP A 263 -0.82 -8.02 12.22
C TRP A 263 -0.15 -9.32 12.68
N LEU A 264 -0.86 -10.17 13.41
CA LEU A 264 -0.39 -11.49 13.81
C LEU A 264 -0.19 -12.39 12.59
N LEU A 265 -1.15 -12.39 11.65
CA LEU A 265 -1.02 -13.08 10.36
C LEU A 265 0.24 -12.64 9.61
N LEU A 266 0.42 -11.32 9.43
CA LEU A 266 1.59 -10.77 8.75
C LEU A 266 2.89 -11.08 9.49
N ARG A 267 2.89 -11.04 10.82
CA ARG A 267 4.05 -11.41 11.66
C ARG A 267 4.44 -12.85 11.42
N ASP A 268 3.47 -13.77 11.44
CA ASP A 268 3.72 -15.20 11.24
C ASP A 268 4.27 -15.49 9.84
N TRP A 269 3.89 -14.69 8.84
CA TRP A 269 4.47 -14.74 7.50
C TRP A 269 5.87 -14.14 7.44
N ALA A 270 6.06 -12.99 8.08
CA ALA A 270 7.34 -12.28 8.23
C ALA A 270 8.43 -13.13 8.90
N HIS A 271 8.07 -14.16 9.67
CA HIS A 271 9.01 -15.13 10.22
C HIS A 271 9.45 -16.24 9.25
N ARG A 272 8.90 -16.28 8.02
CA ARG A 272 9.17 -17.34 7.04
C ARG A 272 9.59 -16.79 5.68
N VAL A 273 9.03 -15.66 5.29
CA VAL A 273 9.33 -14.96 4.02
C VAL A 273 9.51 -13.46 4.29
N PRO A 274 10.21 -12.73 3.41
CA PRO A 274 10.21 -11.29 3.45
C PRO A 274 8.82 -10.75 3.11
N VAL A 275 8.31 -9.88 3.99
CA VAL A 275 7.00 -9.22 3.85
C VAL A 275 7.23 -7.71 3.93
N ALA A 276 6.67 -6.95 3.00
CA ALA A 276 6.58 -5.50 3.11
C ALA A 276 5.13 -5.05 2.89
N LEU A 277 4.75 -4.00 3.60
CA LEU A 277 3.49 -3.30 3.40
C LEU A 277 3.74 -2.13 2.43
N VAL A 278 2.98 -2.08 1.36
CA VAL A 278 2.95 -1.00 0.38
C VAL A 278 1.70 -0.17 0.65
N ASP A 279 1.87 1.01 1.22
CA ASP A 279 0.77 1.90 1.54
C ASP A 279 0.67 3.01 0.46
N PRO A 280 -0.45 3.10 -0.28
CA PRO A 280 -0.64 4.09 -1.34
C PRO A 280 -0.87 5.50 -0.79
N LEU A 281 -1.20 5.68 0.48
CA LEU A 281 -1.34 6.99 1.11
C LEU A 281 0.01 7.71 1.17
N PRO A 282 0.01 9.05 1.08
CA PRO A 282 1.17 9.85 1.44
C PRO A 282 1.67 9.51 2.86
N PRO A 283 2.99 9.36 3.10
CA PRO A 283 3.51 8.95 4.41
C PRO A 283 3.07 9.80 5.61
N ARG A 284 2.71 11.07 5.35
CA ARG A 284 2.18 12.03 6.33
C ARG A 284 0.83 11.58 6.92
N LEU A 285 0.08 10.77 6.16
CA LEU A 285 -1.27 10.30 6.51
C LEU A 285 -1.27 8.90 7.13
N TRP A 286 -0.17 8.14 7.06
CA TRP A 286 -0.11 6.79 7.64
C TRP A 286 -0.48 6.74 9.13
N ARG A 287 -0.12 7.78 9.90
CA ARG A 287 -0.49 7.86 11.32
C ARG A 287 -2.00 8.01 11.57
N ARG A 288 -2.80 8.24 10.52
CA ARG A 288 -4.26 8.29 10.58
C ARG A 288 -4.91 6.94 10.24
N SER A 289 -4.14 5.96 9.79
CA SER A 289 -4.59 4.58 9.60
C SER A 289 -4.15 3.71 10.79
N ALA A 290 -4.30 2.39 10.67
CA ALA A 290 -3.77 1.46 11.67
C ALA A 290 -2.23 1.43 11.74
N LEU A 291 -1.51 2.17 10.88
CA LEU A 291 -0.07 2.43 10.98
C LEU A 291 0.26 3.51 12.02
N ASN A 292 -0.21 3.29 13.25
CA ASN A 292 -0.14 4.26 14.34
C ASN A 292 1.10 4.10 15.24
N LEU A 293 1.93 3.08 15.04
CA LEU A 293 3.15 2.88 15.80
C LEU A 293 4.29 3.83 15.36
N PRO A 294 5.31 4.08 16.21
CA PRO A 294 6.47 4.87 15.81
C PRO A 294 7.29 4.14 14.73
N ALA A 295 7.66 4.85 13.68
CA ALA A 295 8.58 4.32 12.68
C ALA A 295 9.97 4.07 13.29
N VAL A 296 10.59 2.95 12.92
CA VAL A 296 11.95 2.57 13.31
C VAL A 296 12.79 2.33 12.07
N ARG A 297 14.10 2.55 12.18
CA ARG A 297 15.04 2.13 11.15
C ARG A 297 15.34 0.65 11.32
N VAL A 298 15.24 -0.10 10.22
CA VAL A 298 15.55 -1.52 10.14
C VAL A 298 16.79 -1.73 9.28
N THR A 299 17.57 -2.76 9.57
CA THR A 299 18.71 -3.18 8.75
C THR A 299 18.69 -4.69 8.56
N GLY A 300 18.94 -5.16 7.34
CA GLY A 300 19.06 -6.58 7.01
C GLY A 300 20.51 -6.99 6.81
N SER A 301 20.86 -8.23 7.15
CA SER A 301 22.21 -8.79 6.93
C SER A 301 22.34 -9.56 5.61
N ARG A 302 21.21 -9.96 5.01
CA ARG A 302 21.15 -10.73 3.77
C ARG A 302 19.98 -10.24 2.92
N VAL A 303 20.21 -10.13 1.61
CA VAL A 303 19.16 -9.82 0.64
C VAL A 303 18.12 -10.94 0.65
N GLY A 304 16.84 -10.58 0.65
CA GLY A 304 15.74 -11.55 0.68
C GLY A 304 15.60 -12.35 1.98
N ALA A 305 16.23 -11.90 3.07
CA ALA A 305 16.01 -12.52 4.37
C ALA A 305 14.62 -12.18 4.90
N HIS A 306 13.96 -13.15 5.52
CA HIS A 306 12.70 -12.93 6.22
C HIS A 306 12.82 -11.89 7.32
N ASN A 307 11.73 -11.21 7.63
CA ASN A 307 11.70 -10.06 8.52
C ASN A 307 12.18 -10.38 9.95
N GLY A 308 12.05 -11.64 10.39
CA GLY A 308 12.57 -12.10 11.68
C GLY A 308 14.10 -11.94 11.87
N THR A 309 14.84 -11.73 10.78
CA THR A 309 16.29 -11.45 10.84
C THR A 309 16.66 -9.96 10.76
N LEU A 310 15.67 -9.08 10.59
CA LEU A 310 15.92 -7.65 10.56
C LEU A 310 16.31 -7.14 11.94
N ARG A 311 17.33 -6.29 11.97
CA ARG A 311 17.81 -5.63 13.18
C ARG A 311 17.17 -4.25 13.28
N PHE A 312 16.61 -3.95 14.44
CA PHE A 312 15.99 -2.66 14.75
C PHE A 312 16.10 -2.37 16.25
N ALA A 313 15.96 -1.10 16.61
CA ALA A 313 15.87 -0.67 17.99
C ALA A 313 14.45 -0.21 18.29
N LEU A 314 13.85 -0.75 19.36
CA LEU A 314 12.54 -0.30 19.81
C LEU A 314 12.62 1.14 20.37
N PRO A 315 11.63 1.99 20.08
CA PRO A 315 11.48 3.26 20.76
C PRO A 315 11.38 3.04 22.27
N ARG A 316 12.03 3.88 23.08
CA ARG A 316 12.13 3.70 24.54
C ARG A 316 10.78 3.40 25.22
N ARG A 317 9.72 4.08 24.80
CA ARG A 317 8.37 3.91 25.35
C ARG A 317 7.81 2.49 25.16
N LEU A 318 8.09 1.84 24.03
CA LEU A 318 7.64 0.46 23.74
C LEU A 318 8.55 -0.60 24.38
N GLY A 319 9.83 -0.29 24.60
CA GLY A 319 10.78 -1.20 25.25
C GLY A 319 10.46 -1.42 26.73
N THR A 320 9.93 -0.41 27.43
CA THR A 320 9.58 -0.51 28.85
C THR A 320 8.35 -1.39 29.08
N GLU A 321 7.33 -1.33 28.21
CA GLU A 321 6.13 -2.17 28.28
C GLU A 321 6.44 -3.65 28.01
N ALA A 322 7.33 -3.94 27.06
CA ALA A 322 7.78 -5.31 26.78
C ALA A 322 8.58 -5.91 27.95
N GLY A 323 9.42 -5.09 28.62
CA GLY A 323 10.15 -5.51 29.81
C GLY A 323 9.23 -5.78 31.00
N GLN A 324 8.16 -5.00 31.18
CA GLN A 324 7.17 -5.21 32.25
C GLN A 324 6.28 -6.44 32.00
N ALA A 325 5.86 -6.69 30.75
CA ALA A 325 5.11 -7.90 30.38
C ALA A 325 5.94 -9.18 30.55
N SER A 326 7.25 -9.13 30.29
CA SER A 326 8.16 -10.25 30.53
C SER A 326 8.51 -10.47 32.01
N ALA A 327 8.46 -9.42 32.83
CA ALA A 327 8.77 -9.49 34.26
C ALA A 327 7.57 -9.89 35.14
N GLY A 328 6.34 -9.92 34.58
CA GLY A 328 5.12 -10.38 35.27
C GLY A 328 5.06 -11.89 35.51
N GLY A 329 6.02 -12.67 35.00
CA GLY A 329 6.20 -14.10 35.28
C GLY A 329 7.28 -14.34 36.32
N THR A 330 6.88 -14.38 37.59
CA THR A 330 7.59 -15.02 38.72
C THR A 330 8.98 -14.48 39.08
N SER A 331 9.07 -13.69 40.16
CA SER A 331 9.87 -14.06 41.36
C SER A 331 9.82 -12.95 42.43
N ALA A 332 9.28 -13.32 43.59
CA ALA A 332 9.73 -12.77 44.86
C ALA A 332 11.13 -13.33 45.13
N GLY A 333 12.10 -12.47 45.42
CA GLY A 333 13.46 -12.86 45.75
C GLY A 333 14.29 -11.63 46.07
N ASP A 334 14.76 -11.57 47.31
CA ASP A 334 15.48 -10.46 47.95
C ASP A 334 16.71 -9.95 47.19
N GLY A 335 17.00 -8.67 47.43
CA GLY A 335 18.00 -7.90 46.69
C GLY A 335 19.45 -8.10 47.12
N THR A 336 20.35 -7.49 46.35
CA THR A 336 21.51 -6.72 46.82
C THR A 336 22.21 -6.03 45.65
N ALA A 337 22.78 -4.87 45.93
CA ALA A 337 23.35 -3.92 44.98
C ALA A 337 24.71 -4.34 44.40
N GLY A 338 25.03 -3.83 43.20
CA GLY A 338 26.41 -3.72 42.72
C GLY A 338 26.55 -3.65 41.20
N GLY A 339 27.33 -2.67 40.71
CA GLY A 339 28.11 -2.83 39.47
C GLY A 339 27.69 -2.02 38.23
N GLN A 340 28.41 -0.91 38.03
CA GLN A 340 29.16 -0.57 36.80
C GLN A 340 28.51 -0.79 35.42
N GLY A 341 28.38 0.31 34.67
CA GLY A 341 28.76 0.37 33.25
C GLY A 341 27.99 -0.52 32.27
N ALA A 342 26.66 -0.37 32.20
CA ALA A 342 25.88 -1.02 31.15
C ALA A 342 25.88 -0.16 29.87
N SER A 343 26.85 -0.43 28.98
CA SER A 343 26.66 -0.18 27.55
C SER A 343 25.29 -0.74 27.17
N ALA A 344 24.41 0.09 26.62
CA ALA A 344 23.03 -0.24 26.33
C ALA A 344 22.96 -1.44 25.37
N ARG A 345 22.99 -2.66 25.93
CA ARG A 345 22.66 -3.88 25.22
C ARG A 345 21.27 -3.65 24.66
N ALA A 346 21.18 -3.55 23.33
CA ALA A 346 19.91 -3.51 22.63
C ALA A 346 19.07 -4.66 23.17
N ALA A 347 18.01 -4.33 23.92
CA ALA A 347 17.09 -5.31 24.44
C ALA A 347 16.65 -6.19 23.25
N SER A 348 16.76 -7.52 23.39
CA SER A 348 16.16 -8.43 22.41
C SER A 348 14.72 -7.97 22.18
N PRO A 349 14.28 -7.82 20.93
CA PRO A 349 13.04 -7.11 20.60
C PRO A 349 11.75 -7.78 21.12
N GLY A 350 11.79 -8.68 22.10
CA GLY A 350 10.61 -9.33 22.67
C GLY A 350 9.74 -9.98 21.57
N PRO A 351 8.39 -9.88 21.65
CA PRO A 351 7.48 -10.44 20.64
C PRO A 351 7.37 -9.58 19.36
N TRP A 352 8.21 -8.55 19.20
CA TRP A 352 8.11 -7.59 18.11
C TRP A 352 8.87 -8.05 16.86
N THR A 353 8.23 -7.92 15.71
CA THR A 353 8.83 -8.16 14.39
C THR A 353 8.68 -6.90 13.56
N ALA A 354 9.77 -6.46 12.92
CA ALA A 354 9.71 -5.29 12.07
C ALA A 354 8.99 -5.61 10.74
N LEU A 355 8.03 -4.76 10.37
CA LEU A 355 7.36 -4.79 9.07
C LEU A 355 7.75 -3.52 8.30
N PRO A 356 8.59 -3.62 7.26
CA PRO A 356 8.88 -2.48 6.39
C PRO A 356 7.59 -1.95 5.75
N VAL A 357 7.39 -0.64 5.86
CA VAL A 357 6.32 0.08 5.18
C VAL A 357 6.95 0.95 4.10
N VAL A 358 6.53 0.75 2.86
CA VAL A 358 6.99 1.51 1.70
C VAL A 358 5.80 2.24 1.11
N SER A 359 5.99 3.47 0.67
CA SER A 359 4.97 4.15 -0.14
C SER A 359 5.05 3.67 -1.58
N CYS A 360 4.01 3.93 -2.36
CA CYS A 360 4.02 3.78 -3.82
C CYS A 360 4.95 4.80 -4.53
N THR A 361 6.01 5.27 -3.87
CA THR A 361 7.05 6.11 -4.48
C THR A 361 8.29 5.27 -4.77
N PRO A 362 9.03 5.59 -5.85
CA PRO A 362 10.24 4.86 -6.24
C PRO A 362 11.29 4.71 -5.14
N HIS A 363 11.46 5.75 -4.31
CA HIS A 363 12.57 5.83 -3.37
C HIS A 363 12.45 4.79 -2.25
N LEU A 364 11.26 4.58 -1.69
CA LEU A 364 11.07 3.67 -0.57
C LEU A 364 11.10 2.20 -0.98
N LEU A 365 10.59 1.87 -2.17
CA LEU A 365 10.69 0.51 -2.69
C LEU A 365 12.15 0.11 -2.92
N GLY A 366 12.96 1.02 -3.48
CA GLY A 366 14.37 0.77 -3.75
C GLY A 366 15.23 0.74 -2.49
N ALA A 367 14.82 1.41 -1.41
CA ALA A 367 15.52 1.35 -0.13
C ALA A 367 15.29 0.02 0.61
N TRP A 368 14.20 -0.69 0.30
CA TRP A 368 13.88 -1.99 0.88
C TRP A 368 14.44 -3.17 0.08
N ALA A 369 14.50 -3.03 -1.25
CA ALA A 369 15.12 -3.98 -2.17
C ALA A 369 16.62 -4.16 -1.91
#